data_AF-A0A7X2KGB0-F1
#
_entry.id   AF-A0A7X2KGB0-F1
#
_cell.length_a   1.000
_cell.length_b   1.000
_cell.length_c   1.000
_cell.angle_alpha   90.00
_cell.angle_beta   90.00
_cell.angle_gamma   90.00
#
_symmetry.space_group_name_H-M   'P 1'
#
loop_
_entity.id
_entity.type
_entity.pdbx_description
1 polymer ?
#
loop_
_entity_poly.entity_id
_entity_poly.type
_entity_poly.pdbx_seq_one_letter_code
_entity_poly.pdbx_strand_id
1 'polypeptide(L)'
;DSLDHGAADGENSLGLEFTLTGTPSDDTATDYDLDPSTLADTSISQTFSVNVTDDVPEAAEVATPTVADTVTLDEDDLADGTDDTKESLSATGDLGLDGDLITIDYGADGAADGSPTALQYDDLDWALEGPAGLTSQGEAVTYEWDASTQTLQATADGRDVFTVELNEDGSYTFTLQDSLDHGAADGENSLGLEFTLTGTPSDDTATDYDLDPSTLADTSISQTFSVNVTDDVPEAAEVATPTVADTVTLDEDDLADGTDDTKESLSATGDLGLDGDLITIDYGADGAADGSPTALQYDDLDWALEGPAGLTSQGEAVTYSWDAATQTLQATADGRDVFTVELNEDGSYTFTLQDSLDHGAADGENSLGLEFTL
;
A
#
# COMPACT_ATOMS: atom_id res chain seq x y z
N ASP A 1 39.45 -38.52 20.40
CA ASP A 1 38.21 -39.29 20.34
C ASP A 1 37.49 -39.11 21.65
N SER A 2 36.24 -38.68 21.56
CA SER A 2 35.29 -38.67 22.66
C SER A 2 35.17 -40.09 23.23
N LEU A 3 34.80 -40.15 24.50
CA LEU A 3 34.45 -41.42 25.12
C LEU A 3 32.96 -41.59 24.87
N ASP A 4 32.59 -42.58 24.08
CA ASP A 4 31.20 -42.94 23.79
C ASP A 4 30.52 -43.41 25.09
N HIS A 5 29.56 -42.63 25.55
CA HIS A 5 28.68 -43.02 26.65
C HIS A 5 27.48 -43.79 26.09
N GLY A 6 26.85 -44.62 26.91
CA GLY A 6 25.76 -45.46 26.40
C GLY A 6 24.51 -44.61 26.20
N ALA A 7 23.91 -44.63 25.01
CA ALA A 7 22.65 -43.96 24.65
C ALA A 7 21.68 -43.81 25.84
N ALA A 8 21.52 -42.58 26.31
CA ALA A 8 20.63 -42.24 27.42
C ALA A 8 20.11 -40.83 27.22
N ASP A 9 18.82 -40.59 27.45
CA ASP A 9 18.28 -39.24 27.30
C ASP A 9 18.95 -38.25 28.28
N GLY A 10 19.88 -37.43 27.78
CA GLY A 10 20.50 -36.30 28.47
C GLY A 10 21.81 -36.60 29.22
N GLU A 11 22.38 -35.56 29.86
CA GLU A 11 23.68 -35.65 30.55
C GLU A 11 23.82 -36.90 31.43
N ASN A 12 24.73 -37.81 31.06
CA ASN A 12 25.02 -39.03 31.81
C ASN A 12 26.50 -39.10 32.23
N SER A 13 26.96 -40.19 32.88
CA SER A 13 28.36 -40.27 33.33
C SER A 13 28.97 -41.66 33.29
N LEU A 14 30.14 -41.78 32.65
CA LEU A 14 30.94 -42.99 32.59
C LEU A 14 32.03 -43.02 33.67
N GLY A 15 31.99 -44.04 34.52
CA GLY A 15 33.01 -44.28 35.56
C GLY A 15 34.16 -45.16 35.06
N LEU A 16 35.38 -44.64 35.05
CA LEU A 16 36.61 -45.37 34.72
C LEU A 16 37.38 -45.73 36.00
N GLU A 17 37.58 -47.03 36.25
CA GLU A 17 38.34 -47.52 37.42
C GLU A 17 39.78 -47.88 37.04
N PHE A 18 40.74 -47.30 37.76
CA PHE A 18 42.17 -47.55 37.56
C PHE A 18 42.77 -48.22 38.79
N THR A 19 43.67 -49.18 38.57
CA THR A 19 44.43 -49.84 39.64
C THR A 19 45.90 -49.45 39.55
N LEU A 20 46.41 -48.78 40.58
CA LEU A 20 47.83 -48.49 40.72
C LEU A 20 48.48 -49.58 41.57
N THR A 21 49.42 -50.31 40.97
CA THR A 21 50.21 -51.32 41.69
C THR A 21 51.64 -50.84 41.88
N GLY A 22 52.12 -50.82 43.11
CA GLY A 22 53.53 -50.55 43.45
C GLY A 22 54.22 -51.82 43.90
N THR A 23 55.34 -52.16 43.26
CA THR A 23 56.29 -53.18 43.72
C THR A 23 57.56 -52.51 44.23
N PRO A 24 58.26 -53.10 45.22
CA PRO A 24 59.57 -52.63 45.65
C PRO A 24 60.54 -52.53 44.47
N SER A 25 61.40 -51.50 44.46
CA SER A 25 62.42 -51.34 43.42
C SER A 25 63.63 -52.25 43.62
N ASP A 26 63.77 -52.82 44.82
CA ASP A 26 64.75 -53.83 45.19
C ASP A 26 64.03 -55.03 45.81
N ASP A 27 64.35 -56.23 45.34
CA ASP A 27 63.68 -57.47 45.76
C ASP A 27 64.24 -58.03 47.07
N THR A 28 65.12 -57.28 47.75
CA THR A 28 65.78 -57.71 48.98
C THR A 28 65.87 -56.57 49.98
N ALA A 29 65.47 -56.84 51.22
CA ALA A 29 65.81 -56.02 52.37
C ALA A 29 66.73 -56.81 53.32
N THR A 30 67.65 -56.11 53.98
CA THR A 30 68.52 -56.67 55.03
C THR A 30 68.37 -55.83 56.29
N ASP A 31 68.38 -56.50 57.43
CA ASP A 31 68.37 -55.84 58.73
C ASP A 31 69.81 -55.54 59.22
N TYR A 32 69.95 -55.20 60.51
CA TYR A 32 71.21 -54.68 61.06
C TYR A 32 72.35 -55.71 61.11
N ASP A 33 72.03 -57.01 61.18
CA ASP A 33 72.99 -58.12 61.16
C ASP A 33 73.01 -58.92 59.85
N LEU A 34 72.38 -58.36 58.80
CA LEU A 34 72.44 -58.81 57.39
C LEU A 34 71.62 -60.07 57.07
N ASP A 35 70.58 -60.36 57.82
CA ASP A 35 69.63 -61.42 57.45
C ASP A 35 68.76 -60.94 56.26
N PRO A 36 68.76 -61.65 55.11
CA PRO A 36 68.01 -61.22 53.94
C PRO A 36 66.53 -61.62 54.03
N SER A 37 65.63 -60.69 53.71
CA SER A 37 64.23 -60.98 53.37
C SER A 37 63.97 -60.71 51.90
N THR A 38 63.30 -61.63 51.22
CA THR A 38 62.80 -61.43 49.85
C THR A 38 61.56 -60.56 49.88
N LEU A 39 61.54 -59.56 48.99
CA LEU A 39 60.40 -58.67 48.75
C LEU A 39 59.74 -58.92 47.39
N ALA A 40 60.21 -59.94 46.64
CA ALA A 40 59.81 -60.21 45.26
C ALA A 40 58.30 -60.43 45.06
N ASP A 41 57.58 -60.84 46.12
CA ASP A 41 56.12 -61.05 46.10
C ASP A 41 55.35 -59.98 46.89
N THR A 42 56.00 -58.89 47.31
CA THR A 42 55.34 -57.80 48.03
C THR A 42 54.81 -56.76 47.05
N SER A 43 53.54 -56.38 47.19
CA SER A 43 52.96 -55.29 46.44
C SER A 43 51.97 -54.50 47.29
N ILE A 44 51.76 -53.26 46.90
CA ILE A 44 50.62 -52.45 47.34
C ILE A 44 49.76 -52.13 46.13
N SER A 45 48.44 -52.14 46.33
CA SER A 45 47.49 -51.77 45.30
C SER A 45 46.52 -50.73 45.86
N GLN A 46 46.17 -49.74 45.04
CA GLN A 46 45.15 -48.73 45.31
C GLN A 46 44.31 -48.56 44.05
N THR A 47 42.99 -48.47 44.23
CA THR A 47 42.09 -48.06 43.15
C THR A 47 41.71 -46.59 43.26
N PHE A 48 41.53 -45.94 42.13
CA PHE A 48 40.89 -44.62 42.04
C PHE A 48 39.99 -44.60 40.81
N SER A 49 38.96 -43.76 40.86
CA SER A 49 38.00 -43.58 39.77
C SER A 49 38.10 -42.20 39.15
N VAL A 50 37.83 -42.12 37.85
CA VAL A 50 37.58 -40.88 37.12
C VAL A 50 36.18 -40.98 36.54
N ASN A 51 35.36 -39.96 36.76
CA ASN A 51 34.05 -39.86 36.12
C ASN A 51 34.18 -38.87 34.96
N VAL A 52 33.67 -39.27 33.79
CA VAL A 52 33.46 -38.39 32.64
C VAL A 52 31.96 -38.14 32.55
N THR A 53 31.56 -36.90 32.35
CA THR A 53 30.16 -36.49 32.20
C THR A 53 29.92 -36.22 30.73
N ASP A 54 28.80 -36.71 30.21
CA ASP A 54 28.29 -36.42 28.87
C ASP A 54 27.74 -35.02 28.80
N ASP A 55 28.00 -34.36 27.68
CA ASP A 55 27.20 -33.25 27.20
C ASP A 55 26.01 -33.74 26.37
N VAL A 56 25.22 -32.78 25.89
CA VAL A 56 24.05 -32.99 25.03
C VAL A 56 24.04 -31.88 24.00
N PRO A 57 23.36 -32.02 22.86
CA PRO A 57 23.26 -30.93 21.91
C PRO A 57 22.41 -29.79 22.50
N GLU A 58 22.65 -28.56 22.04
CA GLU A 58 21.83 -27.39 22.38
C GLU A 58 21.68 -26.46 21.17
N ALA A 59 20.54 -25.77 21.05
CA ALA A 59 20.43 -24.65 20.12
C ALA A 59 21.39 -23.54 20.57
N ALA A 60 22.38 -23.21 19.74
CA ALA A 60 23.52 -22.40 20.14
C ALA A 60 23.26 -20.91 19.97
N GLU A 61 22.69 -20.51 18.83
CA GLU A 61 22.45 -19.13 18.48
C GLU A 61 21.27 -19.02 17.52
N VAL A 62 20.34 -18.11 17.82
CA VAL A 62 19.35 -17.63 16.86
C VAL A 62 19.87 -16.32 16.30
N ALA A 63 20.08 -16.27 14.99
CA ALA A 63 20.59 -15.10 14.30
C ALA A 63 19.61 -13.93 14.44
N THR A 64 20.16 -12.72 14.43
CA THR A 64 19.36 -11.51 14.24
C THR A 64 19.17 -11.29 12.74
N PRO A 65 17.94 -11.31 12.20
CA PRO A 65 17.69 -10.99 10.80
C PRO A 65 18.28 -9.64 10.41
N THR A 66 18.63 -9.48 9.14
CA THR A 66 18.94 -8.16 8.59
C THR A 66 17.64 -7.37 8.39
N VAL A 67 17.76 -6.12 7.92
CA VAL A 67 16.58 -5.30 7.64
C VAL A 67 15.91 -5.83 6.37
N ALA A 68 14.64 -6.21 6.47
CA ALA A 68 13.83 -6.57 5.31
C ALA A 68 13.58 -5.35 4.41
N ASP A 69 13.40 -5.60 3.13
CA ASP A 69 13.02 -4.58 2.17
C ASP A 69 11.58 -4.10 2.40
N THR A 70 11.36 -2.83 2.07
CA THR A 70 10.03 -2.23 1.98
C THR A 70 9.68 -1.99 0.52
N VAL A 71 8.54 -2.51 0.09
CA VAL A 71 7.99 -2.24 -1.25
C VAL A 71 6.90 -1.18 -1.19
N THR A 72 6.56 -0.59 -2.34
CA THR A 72 5.51 0.41 -2.46
C THR A 72 4.65 0.08 -3.66
N LEU A 73 3.34 0.20 -3.48
CA LEU A 73 2.31 0.03 -4.50
C LEU A 73 1.39 1.24 -4.43
N ASP A 74 0.65 1.47 -5.52
CA ASP A 74 -0.30 2.55 -5.61
C ASP A 74 -1.71 2.00 -5.83
N GLU A 75 -2.71 2.63 -5.23
CA GLU A 75 -4.12 2.31 -5.46
C GLU A 75 -4.63 2.92 -6.76
N ASP A 76 -4.01 4.00 -7.25
CA ASP A 76 -4.32 4.58 -8.54
C ASP A 76 -4.03 3.62 -9.71
N ASP A 77 -3.22 2.59 -9.48
CA ASP A 77 -2.92 1.48 -10.41
C ASP A 77 -3.99 0.40 -10.47
N LEU A 78 -4.98 0.42 -9.57
CA LEU A 78 -6.10 -0.51 -9.60
C LEU A 78 -6.93 -0.31 -10.88
N ALA A 79 -7.79 -1.30 -11.18
CA ALA A 79 -8.54 -1.32 -12.44
C ALA A 79 -9.45 -0.10 -12.62
N ASP A 80 -9.92 0.45 -11.52
CA ASP A 80 -10.75 1.65 -11.36
C ASP A 80 -9.98 2.84 -10.81
N GLY A 81 -8.66 2.75 -10.64
CA GLY A 81 -7.86 3.86 -10.14
C GLY A 81 -7.69 5.01 -11.15
N THR A 82 -7.20 6.16 -10.70
CA THR A 82 -7.12 7.35 -11.57
C THR A 82 -5.91 7.40 -12.52
N ASP A 83 -4.85 6.60 -12.32
CA ASP A 83 -3.70 6.66 -13.24
C ASP A 83 -4.00 6.04 -14.61
N ASP A 84 -3.81 6.81 -15.68
CA ASP A 84 -3.92 6.32 -17.05
C ASP A 84 -2.83 5.28 -17.41
N THR A 85 -1.68 5.30 -16.71
CA THR A 85 -0.47 4.53 -17.02
C THR A 85 -0.17 3.30 -16.16
N LYS A 86 -1.13 2.80 -15.39
CA LYS A 86 -1.14 1.52 -14.64
C LYS A 86 0.21 0.78 -14.55
N GLU A 87 0.89 0.93 -13.43
CA GLU A 87 2.01 0.12 -13.00
C GLU A 87 1.59 -1.25 -12.43
N SER A 88 2.57 -2.00 -11.92
CA SER A 88 2.36 -3.36 -11.42
C SER A 88 1.77 -3.32 -10.02
N LEU A 89 0.59 -3.89 -9.85
CA LEU A 89 -0.03 -4.19 -8.54
C LEU A 89 0.68 -5.30 -7.75
N SER A 90 1.90 -5.67 -8.13
CA SER A 90 2.71 -6.67 -7.44
C SER A 90 4.16 -6.23 -7.34
N ALA A 91 4.73 -6.39 -6.14
CA ALA A 91 6.11 -6.05 -5.84
C ALA A 91 6.74 -7.10 -4.91
N THR A 92 8.05 -7.30 -5.08
CA THR A 92 8.83 -8.29 -4.33
C THR A 92 9.91 -7.60 -3.50
N GLY A 93 10.11 -8.04 -2.26
CA GLY A 93 11.16 -7.56 -1.36
C GLY A 93 11.88 -8.71 -0.64
N ASP A 94 13.14 -8.52 -0.28
CA ASP A 94 13.90 -9.47 0.54
C ASP A 94 13.45 -9.44 2.02
N LEU A 95 13.28 -10.59 2.67
CA LEU A 95 12.98 -10.67 4.11
C LEU A 95 14.22 -10.48 4.99
N GLY A 96 15.43 -10.52 4.42
CA GLY A 96 16.67 -10.38 5.18
C GLY A 96 16.98 -11.60 6.04
N LEU A 97 16.58 -12.79 5.57
CA LEU A 97 16.72 -14.08 6.24
C LEU A 97 17.78 -14.98 5.59
N ASP A 98 18.88 -14.35 5.17
CA ASP A 98 19.99 -15.04 4.51
C ASP A 98 20.87 -15.85 5.48
N GLY A 99 21.26 -17.05 5.04
CA GLY A 99 22.28 -17.86 5.70
C GLY A 99 21.75 -18.69 6.87
N ASP A 100 22.61 -18.93 7.85
CA ASP A 100 22.30 -19.76 9.02
C ASP A 100 21.48 -18.93 10.02
N LEU A 101 20.20 -19.30 10.18
CA LEU A 101 19.25 -18.61 11.05
C LEU A 101 19.28 -19.16 12.48
N ILE A 102 19.49 -20.46 12.62
CA ILE A 102 19.65 -21.13 13.92
C ILE A 102 20.86 -22.05 13.81
N THR A 103 21.85 -21.91 14.70
CA THR A 103 22.99 -22.84 14.77
C THR A 103 22.83 -23.83 15.92
N ILE A 104 23.36 -25.03 15.75
CA ILE A 104 23.27 -26.11 16.74
C ILE A 104 24.68 -26.44 17.24
N ASP A 105 24.87 -26.41 18.57
CA ASP A 105 26.10 -26.84 19.22
C ASP A 105 25.93 -28.29 19.67
N TYR A 106 26.63 -29.20 19.01
CA TYR A 106 26.66 -30.63 19.34
C TYR A 106 27.77 -30.99 20.33
N GLY A 107 28.40 -29.98 20.95
CA GLY A 107 29.38 -30.21 22.00
C GLY A 107 30.61 -31.01 21.55
N ALA A 108 31.10 -31.88 22.43
CA ALA A 108 32.28 -32.70 22.23
C ALA A 108 32.05 -33.89 21.29
N ASP A 109 30.80 -34.35 21.17
CA ASP A 109 30.43 -35.53 20.37
C ASP A 109 30.25 -35.20 18.90
N GLY A 110 29.85 -33.96 18.62
CA GLY A 110 29.63 -33.49 17.26
C GLY A 110 28.35 -34.07 16.67
N ALA A 111 27.97 -33.57 15.49
CA ALA A 111 26.72 -33.95 14.85
C ALA A 111 26.66 -35.45 14.50
N ALA A 112 25.50 -36.08 14.70
CA ALA A 112 25.23 -37.38 14.12
C ALA A 112 25.30 -37.33 12.58
N ASP A 113 25.44 -38.49 11.95
CA ASP A 113 25.39 -38.58 10.49
C ASP A 113 24.02 -38.12 9.97
N GLY A 114 24.03 -37.01 9.22
CA GLY A 114 22.82 -36.39 8.67
C GLY A 114 22.16 -35.32 9.54
N SER A 115 22.62 -35.06 10.77
CA SER A 115 22.09 -33.96 11.58
C SER A 115 22.56 -32.61 11.02
N PRO A 116 21.68 -31.59 10.92
CA PRO A 116 22.04 -30.26 10.44
C PRO A 116 22.90 -29.53 11.47
N THR A 117 23.95 -28.82 11.05
CA THR A 117 24.72 -27.93 11.96
C THR A 117 24.11 -26.55 12.11
N ALA A 118 23.23 -26.19 11.18
CA ALA A 118 22.44 -24.98 11.20
C ALA A 118 21.15 -25.20 10.42
N LEU A 119 20.13 -24.39 10.74
CA LEU A 119 18.85 -24.30 10.04
C LEU A 119 18.81 -22.99 9.27
N GLN A 120 18.37 -23.06 8.03
CA GLN A 120 18.20 -21.94 7.11
C GLN A 120 16.71 -21.70 6.83
N TYR A 121 16.40 -20.75 5.95
CA TYR A 121 15.02 -20.36 5.64
C TYR A 121 14.08 -21.54 5.31
N ASP A 122 14.57 -22.51 4.52
CA ASP A 122 13.82 -23.69 4.08
C ASP A 122 13.64 -24.77 5.17
N ASP A 123 14.34 -24.64 6.30
CA ASP A 123 14.27 -25.59 7.42
C ASP A 123 13.26 -25.14 8.50
N LEU A 124 12.51 -24.06 8.22
CA LEU A 124 11.56 -23.45 9.15
C LEU A 124 10.13 -23.51 8.61
N ASP A 125 9.20 -23.84 9.51
CA ASP A 125 7.77 -23.66 9.33
C ASP A 125 7.40 -22.21 9.66
N TRP A 126 6.84 -21.50 8.66
CA TRP A 126 6.51 -20.08 8.76
C TRP A 126 5.06 -19.82 9.14
N ALA A 127 4.85 -18.79 9.96
CA ALA A 127 3.56 -18.19 10.25
C ALA A 127 3.65 -16.68 10.03
N LEU A 128 2.67 -16.12 9.31
CA LEU A 128 2.60 -14.71 8.98
C LEU A 128 1.36 -14.06 9.62
N GLU A 129 1.59 -12.96 10.33
CA GLU A 129 0.54 -12.13 10.92
C GLU A 129 0.48 -10.77 10.20
N GLY A 130 -0.73 -10.40 9.74
CA GLY A 130 -1.00 -9.11 9.11
C GLY A 130 -1.23 -7.99 10.14
N PRO A 131 -1.16 -6.71 9.70
CA PRO A 131 -1.39 -5.55 10.54
C PRO A 131 -2.84 -5.50 11.08
N ALA A 132 -3.03 -4.89 12.24
CA ALA A 132 -4.35 -4.77 12.85
C ALA A 132 -5.07 -3.47 12.43
N GLY A 133 -6.39 -3.54 12.31
CA GLY A 133 -7.25 -2.36 12.19
C GLY A 133 -7.35 -1.75 10.79
N LEU A 134 -6.93 -2.49 9.75
CA LEU A 134 -7.17 -2.08 8.37
C LEU A 134 -8.65 -2.21 8.01
N THR A 135 -9.10 -1.30 7.13
CA THR A 135 -10.40 -1.37 6.47
C THR A 135 -10.22 -1.18 4.96
N SER A 136 -11.18 -1.67 4.19
CA SER A 136 -11.25 -1.53 2.73
C SER A 136 -12.71 -1.26 2.35
N GLN A 137 -12.95 -0.11 1.72
CA GLN A 137 -14.28 0.44 1.43
C GLN A 137 -15.18 0.47 2.67
N GLY A 138 -14.61 0.83 3.82
CA GLY A 138 -15.28 0.91 5.12
C GLY A 138 -15.47 -0.43 5.85
N GLU A 139 -15.10 -1.56 5.25
CA GLU A 139 -15.26 -2.89 5.84
C GLU A 139 -13.95 -3.43 6.42
N ALA A 140 -14.01 -4.16 7.53
CA ALA A 140 -12.81 -4.64 8.22
C ALA A 140 -12.06 -5.71 7.40
N VAL A 141 -10.75 -5.53 7.25
CA VAL A 141 -9.88 -6.54 6.63
C VAL A 141 -9.62 -7.69 7.59
N THR A 142 -9.71 -8.91 7.07
CA THR A 142 -9.44 -10.16 7.79
C THR A 142 -8.44 -11.02 7.02
N TYR A 143 -7.70 -11.87 7.72
CA TYR A 143 -6.58 -12.64 7.15
C TYR A 143 -6.78 -14.15 7.28
N GLU A 144 -6.36 -14.88 6.24
CA GLU A 144 -6.22 -16.33 6.24
C GLU A 144 -4.79 -16.71 5.78
N TRP A 145 -4.04 -17.40 6.64
CA TRP A 145 -2.71 -17.91 6.33
C TRP A 145 -2.81 -19.37 5.87
N ASP A 146 -2.35 -19.66 4.65
CA ASP A 146 -2.17 -21.02 4.14
C ASP A 146 -0.69 -21.39 4.18
N ALA A 147 -0.29 -22.15 5.22
CA ALA A 147 1.07 -22.64 5.37
C ALA A 147 1.52 -23.58 4.25
N SER A 148 0.58 -24.19 3.51
CA SER A 148 0.92 -25.12 2.41
C SER A 148 1.35 -24.41 1.14
N THR A 149 0.85 -23.19 0.90
CA THR A 149 1.24 -22.32 -0.21
C THR A 149 2.09 -21.13 0.24
N GLN A 150 2.34 -21.02 1.54
CA GLN A 150 2.99 -19.86 2.18
C GLN A 150 2.35 -18.53 1.78
N THR A 151 1.02 -18.48 1.73
CA THR A 151 0.27 -17.30 1.29
C THR A 151 -0.66 -16.79 2.38
N LEU A 152 -0.61 -15.48 2.64
CA LEU A 152 -1.60 -14.76 3.43
C LEU A 152 -2.60 -14.08 2.48
N GLN A 153 -3.87 -14.43 2.59
CA GLN A 153 -4.95 -13.73 1.90
C GLN A 153 -5.62 -12.73 2.84
N ALA A 154 -5.69 -11.47 2.43
CA ALA A 154 -6.49 -10.44 3.08
C ALA A 154 -7.84 -10.27 2.36
N THR A 155 -8.95 -10.26 3.11
CA THR A 155 -10.29 -10.05 2.55
C THR A 155 -11.13 -9.07 3.38
N ALA A 156 -12.01 -8.32 2.71
CA ALA A 156 -13.00 -7.43 3.33
C ALA A 156 -14.37 -7.67 2.68
N ASP A 157 -15.38 -8.00 3.49
CA ASP A 157 -16.74 -8.41 3.03
C ASP A 157 -16.74 -9.43 1.87
N GLY A 158 -15.76 -10.34 1.85
CA GLY A 158 -15.63 -11.38 0.82
C GLY A 158 -14.99 -10.92 -0.50
N ARG A 159 -14.49 -9.68 -0.58
CA ARG A 159 -13.59 -9.21 -1.64
C ARG A 159 -12.14 -9.48 -1.25
N ASP A 160 -11.30 -9.82 -2.23
CA ASP A 160 -9.87 -10.00 -2.03
C ASP A 160 -9.20 -8.62 -2.03
N VAL A 161 -8.47 -8.27 -0.97
CA VAL A 161 -7.86 -6.94 -0.80
C VAL A 161 -6.38 -6.95 -1.17
N PHE A 162 -5.64 -7.93 -0.65
CA PHE A 162 -4.27 -8.18 -1.05
C PHE A 162 -3.82 -9.60 -0.70
N THR A 163 -2.73 -10.05 -1.30
CA THR A 163 -1.99 -11.24 -0.89
C THR A 163 -0.56 -10.93 -0.50
N VAL A 164 -0.02 -11.78 0.38
CA VAL A 164 1.42 -11.87 0.64
C VAL A 164 1.87 -13.31 0.47
N GLU A 165 2.71 -13.57 -0.52
CA GLU A 165 3.34 -14.87 -0.77
C GLU A 165 4.78 -14.83 -0.26
N LEU A 166 5.19 -15.82 0.54
CA LEU A 166 6.59 -16.01 0.88
C LEU A 166 7.23 -16.94 -0.16
N ASN A 167 8.38 -16.54 -0.69
CA ASN A 167 9.09 -17.26 -1.72
C ASN A 167 10.18 -18.15 -1.10
N GLU A 168 10.54 -19.24 -1.79
CA GLU A 168 11.59 -20.18 -1.37
C GLU A 168 12.99 -19.52 -1.24
N ASP A 169 13.22 -18.38 -1.88
CA ASP A 169 14.50 -17.67 -1.83
C ASP A 169 14.61 -16.68 -0.66
N GLY A 170 13.65 -16.69 0.28
CA GLY A 170 13.62 -15.76 1.40
C GLY A 170 13.12 -14.36 1.05
N SER A 171 12.54 -14.17 -0.15
CA SER A 171 11.81 -12.95 -0.49
C SER A 171 10.31 -13.10 -0.23
N TYR A 172 9.56 -11.99 -0.27
CA TYR A 172 8.11 -11.99 -0.27
C TYR A 172 7.58 -11.25 -1.50
N THR A 173 6.40 -11.65 -1.98
CA THR A 173 5.65 -10.95 -3.03
C THR A 173 4.35 -10.44 -2.44
N PHE A 174 4.14 -9.13 -2.47
CA PHE A 174 2.86 -8.49 -2.14
C PHE A 174 2.08 -8.24 -3.43
N THR A 175 0.78 -8.49 -3.43
CA THR A 175 -0.12 -8.15 -4.55
C THR A 175 -1.34 -7.40 -4.03
N LEU A 176 -1.55 -6.16 -4.49
CA LEU A 176 -2.72 -5.36 -4.20
C LEU A 176 -3.88 -5.74 -5.14
N GLN A 177 -5.09 -5.84 -4.60
CA GLN A 177 -6.27 -6.32 -5.33
C GLN A 177 -7.52 -5.44 -5.13
N ASP A 178 -7.60 -4.70 -4.03
CA ASP A 178 -8.66 -3.74 -3.69
C ASP A 178 -8.04 -2.57 -2.91
N SER A 179 -8.73 -1.43 -2.86
CA SER A 179 -8.31 -0.23 -2.13
C SER A 179 -8.30 -0.46 -0.61
N LEU A 180 -7.42 0.25 0.10
CA LEU A 180 -7.38 0.29 1.56
C LEU A 180 -7.84 1.66 2.02
N ASP A 181 -8.64 1.75 3.08
CA ASP A 181 -9.10 3.05 3.53
C ASP A 181 -7.95 3.85 4.16
N HIS A 182 -7.67 5.01 3.58
CA HIS A 182 -6.66 5.95 4.05
C HIS A 182 -7.21 6.98 5.04
N GLY A 183 -6.28 7.65 5.73
CA GLY A 183 -6.62 8.80 6.55
C GLY A 183 -6.69 10.07 5.70
N ALA A 184 -7.75 10.87 5.82
CA ALA A 184 -7.95 12.06 5.01
C ALA A 184 -6.70 12.98 4.91
N ALA A 185 -6.30 13.30 3.67
CA ALA A 185 -5.23 14.22 3.33
C ALA A 185 -5.60 15.14 2.15
N ASP A 186 -4.75 16.15 1.91
CA ASP A 186 -4.83 16.99 0.71
C ASP A 186 -3.95 16.36 -0.37
N GLY A 187 -4.56 15.60 -1.30
CA GLY A 187 -3.85 14.77 -2.27
C GLY A 187 -3.42 13.43 -1.67
N GLU A 188 -2.60 12.69 -2.42
CA GLU A 188 -2.17 11.33 -2.05
C GLU A 188 -1.46 11.31 -0.68
N ASN A 189 -1.66 10.22 0.04
CA ASN A 189 -0.89 9.85 1.22
C ASN A 189 -0.52 8.37 1.17
N SER A 190 0.23 7.89 2.16
CA SER A 190 0.65 6.49 2.17
C SER A 190 0.34 5.81 3.50
N LEU A 191 -0.20 4.60 3.40
CA LEU A 191 -0.49 3.69 4.48
C LEU A 191 0.61 2.63 4.58
N GLY A 192 1.32 2.62 5.71
CA GLY A 192 2.33 1.62 6.02
C GLY A 192 1.72 0.38 6.67
N LEU A 193 1.92 -0.78 6.05
CA LEU A 193 1.49 -2.09 6.52
C LEU A 193 2.70 -2.82 7.14
N GLU A 194 2.62 -3.17 8.43
CA GLU A 194 3.68 -3.92 9.12
C GLU A 194 3.24 -5.36 9.34
N PHE A 195 4.01 -6.31 8.81
CA PHE A 195 3.76 -7.74 8.95
C PHE A 195 4.75 -8.36 9.93
N THR A 196 4.29 -9.34 10.70
CA THR A 196 5.14 -10.12 11.61
C THR A 196 5.26 -11.55 11.11
N LEU A 197 6.47 -11.95 10.75
CA LEU A 197 6.83 -13.29 10.33
C LEU A 197 7.50 -14.03 11.49
N THR A 198 7.05 -15.24 11.79
CA THR A 198 7.64 -16.12 12.80
C THR A 198 7.97 -17.47 12.19
N GLY A 199 9.21 -17.92 12.36
CA GLY A 199 9.69 -19.21 11.88
C GLY A 199 10.06 -20.12 13.03
N THR A 200 9.60 -21.37 12.98
CA THR A 200 9.96 -22.43 13.93
C THR A 200 10.61 -23.59 13.20
N PRO A 201 11.64 -24.25 13.75
CA PRO A 201 12.24 -25.44 13.15
C PRO A 201 11.20 -26.48 12.73
N SER A 202 11.24 -26.92 11.48
CA SER A 202 10.35 -27.99 10.99
C SER A 202 10.64 -29.34 11.65
N ASP A 203 11.90 -29.55 12.08
CA ASP A 203 12.30 -30.67 12.92
C ASP A 203 12.39 -30.25 14.39
N ASP A 204 11.70 -30.98 15.27
CA ASP A 204 11.61 -30.68 16.71
C ASP A 204 12.89 -31.04 17.50
N THR A 205 13.84 -31.74 16.89
CA THR A 205 15.02 -32.29 17.59
C THR A 205 16.28 -32.31 16.75
N ALA A 206 17.43 -32.10 17.40
CA ALA A 206 18.75 -32.37 16.85
C ALA A 206 19.44 -33.48 17.67
N THR A 207 20.25 -34.33 17.03
CA THR A 207 20.98 -35.42 17.69
C THR A 207 22.47 -35.38 17.38
N ASP A 208 23.30 -35.58 18.39
CA ASP A 208 24.75 -35.78 18.27
C ASP A 208 25.13 -37.23 17.96
N TYR A 209 26.44 -37.49 17.95
CA TYR A 209 27.03 -38.75 17.50
C TYR A 209 26.63 -39.98 18.32
N ASP A 210 26.46 -39.84 19.63
CA ASP A 210 26.04 -40.89 20.57
C ASP A 210 24.53 -40.90 20.82
N LEU A 211 23.79 -40.05 20.09
CA LEU A 211 22.34 -40.06 19.88
C LEU A 211 21.55 -39.41 21.02
N ASP A 212 22.15 -38.48 21.74
CA ASP A 212 21.48 -37.64 22.71
C ASP A 212 20.64 -36.58 21.98
N PRO A 213 19.32 -36.49 22.24
CA PRO A 213 18.46 -35.52 21.57
C PRO A 213 18.44 -34.18 22.32
N SER A 214 18.49 -33.08 21.56
CA SER A 214 18.09 -31.76 22.02
C SER A 214 16.75 -31.39 21.42
N THR A 215 15.95 -30.60 22.15
CA THR A 215 14.69 -30.08 21.63
C THR A 215 14.90 -28.71 21.00
N LEU A 216 14.33 -28.51 19.82
CA LEU A 216 14.31 -27.25 19.08
C LEU A 216 12.95 -26.54 19.17
N ALA A 217 11.94 -27.17 19.79
CA ALA A 217 10.55 -26.73 19.81
C ALA A 217 10.31 -25.35 20.47
N ASP A 218 11.21 -24.93 21.36
CA ASP A 218 11.15 -23.61 22.01
C ASP A 218 12.04 -22.57 21.28
N THR A 219 12.59 -22.91 20.13
CA THR A 219 13.42 -22.02 19.30
C THR A 219 12.57 -21.41 18.20
N SER A 220 12.64 -20.09 18.04
CA SER A 220 11.95 -19.39 16.96
C SER A 220 12.76 -18.19 16.50
N ILE A 221 12.64 -17.86 15.22
CA ILE A 221 13.08 -16.57 14.68
C ILE A 221 11.86 -15.69 14.39
N SER A 222 12.00 -14.39 14.58
CA SER A 222 10.94 -13.42 14.28
C SER A 222 11.52 -12.27 13.47
N GLN A 223 10.80 -11.87 12.44
CA GLN A 223 11.15 -10.78 11.53
C GLN A 223 9.92 -9.93 11.24
N THR A 224 10.13 -8.64 11.03
CA THR A 224 9.10 -7.72 10.55
C THR A 224 9.49 -7.13 9.21
N PHE A 225 8.53 -6.98 8.30
CA PHE A 225 8.71 -6.27 7.04
C PHE A 225 7.53 -5.34 6.79
N SER A 226 7.72 -4.40 5.86
CA SER A 226 6.72 -3.36 5.59
C SER A 226 6.36 -3.27 4.12
N VAL A 227 5.10 -2.91 3.86
CA VAL A 227 4.60 -2.53 2.54
C VAL A 227 3.96 -1.17 2.68
N ASN A 228 4.29 -0.25 1.79
CA ASN A 228 3.57 1.02 1.68
C ASN A 228 2.54 0.92 0.56
N VAL A 229 1.33 1.37 0.82
CA VAL A 229 0.31 1.55 -0.21
C VAL A 229 0.04 3.05 -0.31
N THR A 230 0.15 3.62 -1.50
CA THR A 230 -0.21 5.01 -1.77
C THR A 230 -1.70 5.08 -2.08
N ASP A 231 -2.34 6.13 -1.58
CA ASP A 231 -3.75 6.44 -1.73
C ASP A 231 -4.06 6.92 -3.14
N ASP A 232 -5.17 6.48 -3.71
CA ASP A 232 -5.71 7.08 -4.93
C ASP A 232 -6.45 8.38 -4.58
N VAL A 233 -6.56 9.31 -5.51
CA VAL A 233 -7.28 10.56 -5.28
C VAL A 233 -8.24 10.88 -6.43
N PRO A 234 -9.40 11.47 -6.15
CA PRO A 234 -10.34 11.81 -7.21
C PRO A 234 -9.75 12.79 -8.23
N GLU A 235 -9.92 12.51 -9.52
CA GLU A 235 -9.53 13.38 -10.63
C GLU A 235 -10.76 13.92 -11.37
N ALA A 236 -10.81 15.23 -11.58
CA ALA A 236 -11.86 15.88 -12.36
C ALA A 236 -11.35 16.25 -13.76
N ALA A 237 -12.09 15.85 -14.79
CA ALA A 237 -11.78 16.14 -16.17
C ALA A 237 -12.93 16.89 -16.85
N GLU A 238 -12.58 17.86 -17.71
CA GLU A 238 -13.53 18.47 -18.63
C GLU A 238 -13.89 17.45 -19.73
N VAL A 239 -15.18 17.16 -19.90
CA VAL A 239 -15.64 16.06 -20.78
C VAL A 239 -16.40 16.53 -21.99
N ALA A 240 -17.31 17.49 -21.82
CA ALA A 240 -18.03 18.03 -22.96
C ALA A 240 -17.13 19.00 -23.71
N THR A 241 -16.93 18.76 -25.00
CA THR A 241 -16.78 19.89 -25.92
C THR A 241 -18.19 20.52 -26.03
N PRO A 242 -18.41 21.74 -25.51
CA PRO A 242 -19.69 22.43 -25.70
C PRO A 242 -20.06 22.39 -27.18
N THR A 243 -21.34 22.20 -27.47
CA THR A 243 -21.80 22.38 -28.85
C THR A 243 -21.83 23.87 -29.20
N VAL A 244 -21.93 24.18 -30.48
CA VAL A 244 -21.97 25.59 -30.91
C VAL A 244 -23.30 26.19 -30.45
N ALA A 245 -23.22 27.24 -29.62
CA ALA A 245 -24.37 28.00 -29.18
C ALA A 245 -25.20 28.53 -30.36
N ASP A 246 -26.52 28.57 -30.19
CA ASP A 246 -27.43 29.11 -31.17
C ASP A 246 -27.23 30.61 -31.36
N THR A 247 -27.41 31.08 -32.59
CA THR A 247 -27.48 32.51 -32.92
C THR A 247 -28.94 32.92 -33.10
N VAL A 248 -29.38 33.93 -32.35
CA VAL A 248 -30.68 34.59 -32.55
C VAL A 248 -30.53 35.91 -33.30
N THR A 249 -31.59 36.36 -33.97
CA THR A 249 -31.63 37.63 -34.69
C THR A 249 -32.89 38.39 -34.33
N LEU A 250 -32.76 39.69 -34.09
CA LEU A 250 -33.86 40.61 -33.84
C LEU A 250 -33.69 41.85 -34.71
N ASP A 251 -34.79 42.53 -35.03
CA ASP A 251 -34.76 43.79 -35.76
C ASP A 251 -35.02 44.97 -34.81
N GLU A 252 -34.29 46.07 -35.02
CA GLU A 252 -34.52 47.32 -34.32
C GLU A 252 -35.73 48.07 -34.90
N ASP A 253 -36.09 47.80 -36.15
CA ASP A 253 -37.27 48.41 -36.75
C ASP A 253 -38.59 47.88 -36.14
N ASP A 254 -38.52 46.82 -35.35
CA ASP A 254 -39.58 46.28 -34.51
C ASP A 254 -39.78 47.06 -33.19
N LEU A 255 -38.84 47.93 -32.82
CA LEU A 255 -38.99 48.81 -31.66
C LEU A 255 -40.22 49.74 -31.86
N ALA A 256 -40.71 50.30 -30.75
CA ALA A 256 -41.96 51.07 -30.74
C ALA A 256 -41.96 52.28 -31.70
N ASP A 257 -40.79 52.85 -31.98
CA ASP A 257 -40.55 53.95 -32.92
C ASP A 257 -39.87 53.51 -34.22
N GLY A 258 -39.64 52.20 -34.40
CA GLY A 258 -39.07 51.61 -35.61
C GLY A 258 -40.02 51.65 -36.81
N THR A 259 -39.48 51.39 -38.00
CA THR A 259 -40.17 51.60 -39.27
C THR A 259 -41.09 50.46 -39.72
N ASP A 260 -41.01 49.28 -39.10
CA ASP A 260 -41.88 48.17 -39.49
C ASP A 260 -43.34 48.40 -39.08
N ASP A 261 -44.27 48.12 -39.98
CA ASP A 261 -45.71 48.23 -39.73
C ASP A 261 -46.26 46.98 -38.99
N THR A 262 -45.53 45.85 -39.01
CA THR A 262 -45.97 44.52 -38.55
C THR A 262 -45.11 43.89 -37.45
N LYS A 263 -44.71 44.70 -36.46
CA LYS A 263 -43.84 44.36 -35.32
C LYS A 263 -43.74 42.86 -34.95
N GLU A 264 -42.54 42.30 -35.09
CA GLU A 264 -42.15 40.99 -34.55
C GLU A 264 -41.74 41.05 -33.05
N SER A 265 -41.31 39.91 -32.50
CA SER A 265 -40.90 39.79 -31.09
C SER A 265 -39.52 40.42 -30.89
N LEU A 266 -39.43 41.34 -29.92
CA LEU A 266 -38.15 41.89 -29.42
C LEU A 266 -37.44 40.95 -28.44
N SER A 267 -37.87 39.70 -28.35
CA SER A 267 -37.24 38.67 -27.53
C SER A 267 -37.09 37.37 -28.30
N ALA A 268 -35.92 36.74 -28.18
CA ALA A 268 -35.58 35.47 -28.80
C ALA A 268 -34.73 34.61 -27.85
N THR A 269 -34.91 33.30 -27.95
CA THR A 269 -34.21 32.31 -27.12
C THR A 269 -33.32 31.43 -28.00
N GLY A 270 -32.13 31.11 -27.53
CA GLY A 270 -31.21 30.17 -28.17
C GLY A 270 -30.55 29.26 -27.13
N ASP A 271 -30.10 28.09 -27.55
CA ASP A 271 -29.33 27.16 -26.71
C ASP A 271 -27.87 27.63 -26.54
N LEU A 272 -27.28 27.52 -25.35
CA LEU A 272 -25.84 27.76 -25.12
C LEU A 272 -24.97 26.59 -25.57
N GLY A 273 -25.57 25.43 -25.83
CA GLY A 273 -24.87 24.22 -26.24
C GLY A 273 -24.13 23.53 -25.10
N LEU A 274 -24.54 23.78 -23.85
CA LEU A 274 -23.94 23.27 -22.61
C LEU A 274 -24.72 22.06 -22.04
N ASP A 275 -25.19 21.19 -22.93
CA ASP A 275 -25.96 20.01 -22.57
C ASP A 275 -25.09 18.88 -21.99
N GLY A 276 -25.63 18.18 -20.99
CA GLY A 276 -25.03 16.98 -20.42
C GLY A 276 -23.95 17.26 -19.38
N ASP A 277 -23.03 16.30 -19.22
CA ASP A 277 -21.94 16.38 -18.26
C ASP A 277 -20.83 17.27 -18.80
N LEU A 278 -20.61 18.42 -18.15
CA LEU A 278 -19.57 19.38 -18.52
C LEU A 278 -18.22 18.99 -17.93
N ILE A 279 -18.23 18.52 -16.68
CA ILE A 279 -17.09 17.99 -15.95
C ILE A 279 -17.46 16.60 -15.46
N THR A 280 -16.61 15.59 -15.65
CA THR A 280 -16.74 14.30 -14.95
C THR A 280 -15.74 14.23 -13.82
N ILE A 281 -16.10 13.47 -12.80
CA ILE A 281 -15.25 13.21 -11.64
C ILE A 281 -15.02 11.71 -11.60
N ASP A 282 -13.76 11.31 -11.77
CA ASP A 282 -13.30 9.97 -11.47
C ASP A 282 -12.94 9.93 -9.99
N TYR A 283 -13.52 9.00 -9.24
CA TYR A 283 -13.24 8.84 -7.82
C TYR A 283 -12.16 7.78 -7.56
N GLY A 284 -11.63 7.17 -8.62
CA GLY A 284 -10.58 6.18 -8.47
C GLY A 284 -11.04 4.91 -7.77
N ALA A 285 -10.06 4.19 -7.23
CA ALA A 285 -10.22 2.92 -6.53
C ALA A 285 -11.02 3.03 -5.22
N ASP A 286 -11.10 4.22 -4.64
CA ASP A 286 -11.90 4.51 -3.43
C ASP A 286 -13.40 4.54 -3.70
N GLY A 287 -13.76 4.91 -4.93
CA GLY A 287 -15.12 5.19 -5.32
C GLY A 287 -15.72 6.43 -4.64
N ALA A 288 -16.94 6.75 -5.07
CA ALA A 288 -17.64 7.93 -4.60
C ALA A 288 -18.21 7.74 -3.19
N ALA A 289 -17.99 8.73 -2.31
CA ALA A 289 -18.76 8.83 -1.08
C ALA A 289 -20.27 8.97 -1.36
N ASP A 290 -21.11 8.57 -0.39
CA ASP A 290 -22.57 8.63 -0.55
C ASP A 290 -23.06 10.05 -0.84
N GLY A 291 -23.77 10.21 -1.96
CA GLY A 291 -24.30 11.49 -2.43
C GLY A 291 -23.32 12.37 -3.19
N SER A 292 -22.08 11.93 -3.42
CA SER A 292 -21.12 12.65 -4.26
C SER A 292 -21.53 12.62 -5.75
N PRO A 293 -21.43 13.75 -6.47
CA PRO A 293 -21.76 13.81 -7.90
C PRO A 293 -20.64 13.16 -8.72
N THR A 294 -20.99 12.33 -9.71
CA THR A 294 -19.99 11.77 -10.64
C THR A 294 -19.69 12.70 -11.83
N ALA A 295 -20.48 13.77 -11.97
CA ALA A 295 -20.33 14.78 -12.99
C ALA A 295 -21.00 16.08 -12.55
N LEU A 296 -20.57 17.18 -13.14
CA LEU A 296 -21.18 18.51 -13.00
C LEU A 296 -21.80 18.94 -14.33
N GLN A 297 -23.04 19.39 -14.27
CA GLN A 297 -23.84 19.87 -15.39
C GLN A 297 -24.01 21.39 -15.32
N TYR A 298 -24.76 21.97 -16.26
CA TYR A 298 -24.99 23.41 -16.34
C TYR A 298 -25.47 24.03 -15.02
N ASP A 299 -26.40 23.37 -14.33
CA ASP A 299 -26.99 23.84 -13.07
C ASP A 299 -26.06 23.71 -11.85
N ASP A 300 -24.95 22.97 -11.98
CA ASP A 300 -23.95 22.80 -10.92
C ASP A 300 -22.88 23.92 -10.94
N LEU A 301 -22.94 24.82 -11.92
CA LEU A 301 -21.93 25.86 -12.15
C LEU A 301 -22.45 27.27 -11.86
N ASP A 302 -21.59 28.10 -11.28
CA ASP A 302 -21.85 29.52 -11.09
C ASP A 302 -21.38 30.31 -12.33
N TRP A 303 -22.33 30.84 -13.09
CA TRP A 303 -22.04 31.57 -14.33
C TRP A 303 -21.81 33.08 -14.13
N ALA A 304 -20.95 33.65 -14.96
CA ALA A 304 -20.83 35.09 -15.17
C ALA A 304 -20.98 35.39 -16.65
N LEU A 305 -21.54 36.56 -17.00
CA LEU A 305 -21.68 36.96 -18.40
C LEU A 305 -21.07 38.34 -18.62
N GLU A 306 -20.16 38.43 -19.59
CA GLU A 306 -19.59 39.70 -20.05
C GLU A 306 -20.20 40.10 -21.39
N GLY A 307 -20.65 41.35 -21.48
CA GLY A 307 -21.18 41.93 -22.70
C GLY A 307 -20.10 42.40 -23.68
N PRO A 308 -20.42 42.53 -24.98
CA PRO A 308 -19.48 42.95 -26.02
C PRO A 308 -18.91 44.35 -25.80
N ALA A 309 -17.65 44.56 -26.17
CA ALA A 309 -16.98 45.84 -26.01
C ALA A 309 -17.35 46.84 -27.13
N GLY A 310 -17.41 48.13 -26.78
CA GLY A 310 -17.48 49.23 -27.74
C GLY A 310 -18.85 49.46 -28.37
N LEU A 311 -19.91 48.86 -27.84
CA LEU A 311 -21.28 49.17 -28.25
C LEU A 311 -21.66 50.59 -27.83
N THR A 312 -22.41 51.27 -28.70
CA THR A 312 -23.10 52.51 -28.38
C THR A 312 -24.57 52.41 -28.74
N SER A 313 -25.42 53.16 -28.04
CA SER A 313 -26.85 53.29 -28.31
C SER A 313 -27.20 54.77 -28.33
N GLN A 314 -27.69 55.24 -29.48
CA GLN A 314 -27.98 56.66 -29.74
C GLN A 314 -26.76 57.58 -29.50
N GLY A 315 -25.56 57.07 -29.78
CA GLY A 315 -24.28 57.77 -29.60
C GLY A 315 -23.68 57.68 -28.20
N GLU A 316 -24.37 57.08 -27.22
CA GLU A 316 -23.89 56.93 -25.84
C GLU A 316 -23.35 55.51 -25.61
N ALA A 317 -22.33 55.37 -24.77
CA ALA A 317 -21.70 54.07 -24.51
C ALA A 317 -22.62 53.12 -23.74
N VAL A 318 -22.69 51.86 -24.18
CA VAL A 318 -23.40 50.80 -23.47
C VAL A 318 -22.52 50.30 -22.31
N THR A 319 -23.14 50.13 -21.15
CA THR A 319 -22.54 49.60 -19.92
C THR A 319 -23.35 48.42 -19.41
N TYR A 320 -22.69 47.45 -18.78
CA TYR A 320 -23.30 46.19 -18.36
C TYR A 320 -23.31 46.01 -16.85
N SER A 321 -24.34 45.34 -16.35
CA SER A 321 -24.44 44.88 -14.97
C SER A 321 -24.95 43.43 -14.95
N TRP A 322 -24.13 42.51 -14.44
CA TRP A 322 -24.52 41.10 -14.22
C TRP A 322 -25.16 40.94 -12.83
N ASP A 323 -26.34 40.34 -12.79
CA ASP A 323 -27.00 39.88 -11.56
C ASP A 323 -26.95 38.35 -11.50
N ALA A 324 -26.03 37.82 -10.70
CA ALA A 324 -25.86 36.38 -10.53
C ALA A 324 -27.08 35.72 -9.84
N ALA A 325 -27.89 36.47 -9.09
CA ALA A 325 -29.06 35.91 -8.42
C ALA A 325 -30.23 35.64 -9.37
N THR A 326 -30.30 36.38 -10.49
CA THR A 326 -31.31 36.19 -11.55
C THR A 326 -30.71 35.70 -12.86
N GLN A 327 -29.39 35.42 -12.87
CA GLN A 327 -28.62 35.10 -14.08
C GLN A 327 -28.91 36.06 -15.25
N THR A 328 -28.98 37.37 -14.97
CA THR A 328 -29.34 38.38 -15.97
C THR A 328 -28.26 39.44 -16.17
N LEU A 329 -27.87 39.68 -17.41
CA LEU A 329 -27.05 40.82 -17.83
C LEU A 329 -27.96 41.95 -18.30
N GLN A 330 -27.92 43.09 -17.62
CA GLN A 330 -28.58 44.32 -18.06
C GLN A 330 -27.59 45.24 -18.78
N ALA A 331 -27.90 45.60 -20.03
CA ALA A 331 -27.18 46.61 -20.79
C ALA A 331 -27.91 47.97 -20.70
N THR A 332 -27.18 49.05 -20.40
CA THR A 332 -27.73 50.41 -20.32
C THR A 332 -26.86 51.46 -21.00
N ALA A 333 -27.48 52.49 -21.58
CA ALA A 333 -26.81 53.66 -22.16
C ALA A 333 -27.50 54.95 -21.68
N ASP A 334 -26.74 55.84 -21.03
CA ASP A 334 -27.27 57.08 -20.41
C ASP A 334 -28.55 56.85 -19.56
N GLY A 335 -28.59 55.73 -18.83
CA GLY A 335 -29.69 55.35 -17.95
C GLY A 335 -30.94 54.79 -18.65
N ARG A 336 -30.89 54.52 -19.97
CA ARG A 336 -31.91 53.76 -20.70
C ARG A 336 -31.51 52.30 -20.80
N ASP A 337 -32.48 51.40 -20.70
CA ASP A 337 -32.27 49.98 -20.90
C ASP A 337 -32.14 49.70 -22.40
N VAL A 338 -31.04 49.06 -22.81
CA VAL A 338 -30.73 48.79 -24.23
C VAL A 338 -31.11 47.35 -24.59
N PHE A 339 -30.67 46.39 -23.78
CA PHE A 339 -31.10 45.00 -23.88
C PHE A 339 -30.84 44.25 -22.57
N THR A 340 -31.45 43.08 -22.44
CA THR A 340 -31.11 42.08 -21.41
C THR A 340 -30.72 40.75 -22.03
N VAL A 341 -29.84 40.02 -21.33
CA VAL A 341 -29.57 38.60 -21.59
C VAL A 341 -29.83 37.84 -20.30
N GLU A 342 -30.79 36.92 -20.31
CA GLU A 342 -31.09 36.02 -19.21
C GLU A 342 -30.54 34.63 -19.56
N LEU A 343 -29.77 34.01 -18.66
CA LEU A 343 -29.43 32.60 -18.78
C LEU A 343 -30.50 31.78 -18.04
N ASN A 344 -31.04 30.78 -18.72
CA ASN A 344 -32.11 29.93 -18.21
C ASN A 344 -31.52 28.69 -17.54
N GLU A 345 -32.24 28.09 -16.58
CA GLU A 345 -31.87 26.84 -15.90
C GLU A 345 -31.68 25.65 -16.86
N ASP A 346 -32.32 25.68 -18.04
CA ASP A 346 -32.20 24.60 -19.02
C ASP A 346 -30.99 24.73 -19.96
N GLY A 347 -30.03 25.62 -19.65
CA GLY A 347 -28.86 25.85 -20.49
C GLY A 347 -29.13 26.71 -21.74
N SER A 348 -30.32 27.26 -21.90
CA SER A 348 -30.62 28.24 -22.95
C SER A 348 -30.42 29.69 -22.48
N TYR A 349 -30.38 30.65 -23.39
CA TYR A 349 -30.37 32.08 -23.09
C TYR A 349 -31.54 32.78 -23.77
N THR A 350 -32.06 33.83 -23.14
CA THR A 350 -33.07 34.73 -23.70
C THR A 350 -32.49 36.13 -23.87
N PHE A 351 -32.44 36.61 -25.11
CA PHE A 351 -32.08 37.98 -25.43
C PHE A 351 -33.35 38.82 -25.58
N THR A 352 -33.39 40.02 -25.00
CA THR A 352 -34.48 40.98 -25.20
C THR A 352 -33.95 42.36 -25.57
N LEU A 353 -34.32 42.85 -26.75
CA LEU A 353 -33.96 44.18 -27.26
C LEU A 353 -34.95 45.24 -26.72
N GLN A 354 -34.42 46.37 -26.26
CA GLN A 354 -35.21 47.42 -25.60
C GLN A 354 -34.94 48.84 -26.14
N ASP A 355 -33.74 49.10 -26.64
CA ASP A 355 -33.33 50.33 -27.36
C ASP A 355 -32.44 49.95 -28.55
N SER A 356 -32.27 50.86 -29.50
CA SER A 356 -31.46 50.63 -30.69
C SER A 356 -29.96 50.60 -30.38
N LEU A 357 -29.19 49.86 -31.16
CA LEU A 357 -27.74 49.87 -31.14
C LEU A 357 -27.21 50.63 -32.35
N ASP A 358 -26.10 51.36 -32.19
CA ASP A 358 -25.54 52.11 -33.30
C ASP A 358 -24.78 51.17 -34.25
N HIS A 359 -25.23 51.11 -35.50
CA HIS A 359 -24.57 50.33 -36.56
C HIS A 359 -23.51 51.14 -37.30
N GLY A 360 -22.56 50.44 -37.93
CA GLY A 360 -21.65 51.05 -38.89
C GLY A 360 -22.39 51.60 -40.12
N ALA A 361 -21.83 52.60 -40.80
CA ALA A 361 -22.46 53.16 -42.00
C ALA A 361 -22.54 52.11 -43.13
N ALA A 362 -23.76 51.84 -43.63
CA ALA A 362 -24.03 50.97 -44.77
C ALA A 362 -25.15 51.55 -45.66
N ASP A 363 -25.25 51.06 -46.89
CA ASP A 363 -26.38 51.36 -47.77
C ASP A 363 -27.53 50.40 -47.47
N GLY A 364 -28.59 50.89 -46.82
CA GLY A 364 -29.74 50.08 -46.41
C GLY A 364 -29.56 49.42 -45.03
N GLU A 365 -30.34 48.38 -44.75
CA GLU A 365 -30.26 47.58 -43.52
C GLU A 365 -28.93 46.82 -43.44
N ASN A 366 -28.44 46.69 -42.20
CA ASN A 366 -27.25 45.92 -41.86
C ASN A 366 -27.45 45.20 -40.52
N SER A 367 -26.48 44.37 -40.14
CA SER A 367 -26.55 43.58 -38.90
C SER A 367 -25.31 43.83 -38.07
N LEU A 368 -25.50 43.91 -36.76
CA LEU A 368 -24.43 44.01 -35.77
C LEU A 368 -24.35 42.69 -35.01
N GLY A 369 -23.21 42.01 -35.10
CA GLY A 369 -22.95 40.81 -34.32
C GLY A 369 -22.59 41.17 -32.88
N LEU A 370 -23.25 40.50 -31.92
CA LEU A 370 -22.98 40.66 -30.50
C LEU A 370 -22.31 39.37 -30.00
N GLU A 371 -21.09 39.49 -29.49
CA GLU A 371 -20.34 38.36 -28.91
C GLU A 371 -20.27 38.52 -27.40
N PHE A 372 -20.78 37.52 -26.68
CA PHE A 372 -20.79 37.44 -25.22
C PHE A 372 -19.75 36.42 -24.76
N THR A 373 -19.20 36.62 -23.55
CA THR A 373 -18.25 35.69 -22.93
C THR A 373 -18.83 35.19 -21.61
N LEU A 374 -18.86 33.87 -21.44
CA LEU A 374 -19.20 33.17 -20.20
C LEU A 374 -17.95 32.91 -19.34
#